data_AF-A0A4R3K1P4-F1
#
_entry.id   AF-A0A4R3K1P4-F1
#
_cell.length_a   1.000
_cell.length_b   1.000
_cell.length_c   1.000
_cell.angle_alpha   90.00
_cell.angle_beta   90.00
_cell.angle_gamma   90.00
#
_symmetry.space_group_name_H-M   'P 1'
#
loop_
_entity.id
_entity.type
_entity.pdbx_description
1 polymer ?
#
loop_
_entity_poly.entity_id
_entity_poly.type
_entity_poly.pdbx_seq_one_letter_code
_entity_poly.pdbx_strand_id
1 'polypeptide(L)' 'MLVDLFNREIIGYSAGVHKDAQLVYDAFETVKTDLRKIQMFHTDRGSEFKNKLLEKVILHLRLNGL' A
#
# COMPACT_ATOMS: atom_id res chain seq x y z
N MET A 1 5.15 4.44 -3.56
CA MET A 1 6.03 4.55 -2.38
C MET A 1 5.18 4.46 -1.13
N LEU A 2 5.59 3.67 -0.16
CA LEU A 2 4.98 3.50 1.15
C LEU A 2 5.97 3.98 2.20
N VAL A 3 5.49 4.82 3.11
CA VAL A 3 6.33 5.46 4.14
C VAL A 3 5.74 5.14 5.50
N ASP A 4 6.59 4.62 6.40
CA ASP A 4 6.29 4.58 7.82
C ASP A 4 6.63 5.96 8.42
N LEU A 5 5.61 6.70 8.81
CA LEU A 5 5.78 8.04 9.37
C LEU A 5 6.33 8.03 10.80
N PHE A 6 6.15 6.94 11.55
CA PHE A 6 6.67 6.81 12.90
C PHE A 6 8.18 6.57 12.87
N ASN A 7 8.63 5.61 12.07
CA ASN A 7 10.05 5.28 11.91
C ASN A 7 10.78 6.18 10.89
N ARG A 8 10.04 7.02 10.16
CA ARG A 8 10.55 7.93 9.11
C ARG A 8 11.34 7.20 8.02
N GLU A 9 10.87 6.04 7.63
CA GLU A 9 11.53 5.19 6.64
C GLU A 9 10.60 4.84 5.48
N ILE A 10 11.20 4.61 4.31
CA ILE A 10 10.49 4.03 3.17
C ILE A 10 10.44 2.52 3.40
N ILE A 11 9.24 1.98 3.57
CA ILE A 11 9.03 0.56 3.86
C ILE A 11 8.69 -0.24 2.60
N GLY A 12 8.35 0.42 1.49
CA GLY A 12 8.06 -0.24 0.23
C GLY A 12 7.95 0.72 -0.95
N TYR A 13 8.27 0.25 -2.15
CA TYR A 13 8.18 1.05 -3.37
C TYR A 13 8.12 0.17 -4.62
N SER A 14 7.48 0.71 -5.66
CA SER A 14 7.54 0.20 -7.02
C SER A 14 7.44 1.41 -7.96
N ALA A 15 8.03 1.30 -9.14
CA ALA A 15 8.08 2.34 -10.15
C ALA A 15 7.92 1.74 -11.54
N GLY A 16 7.14 2.40 -12.39
CA GLY A 16 6.88 2.00 -13.76
C GLY A 16 6.42 3.18 -14.59
N VAL A 17 6.27 2.94 -15.90
CA VAL A 17 5.95 3.98 -16.88
C VAL A 17 4.56 4.60 -16.66
N HIS A 18 3.61 3.81 -16.16
CA HIS A 18 2.24 4.24 -15.91
C HIS A 18 1.91 4.12 -14.43
N LYS A 19 1.29 5.17 -13.87
CA LYS A 19 0.78 5.15 -12.50
C LYS A 19 -0.50 4.31 -12.46
N ASP A 20 -0.37 3.03 -12.19
CA ASP A 20 -1.47 2.07 -12.17
C ASP A 20 -1.58 1.31 -10.84
N ALA A 21 -2.64 0.52 -10.72
CA ALA A 21 -2.92 -0.26 -9.51
C ALA A 21 -1.91 -1.40 -9.30
N GLN A 22 -1.23 -1.86 -10.35
CA GLN A 22 -0.23 -2.92 -10.24
C GLN A 22 1.00 -2.39 -9.50
N LEU A 23 1.46 -1.19 -9.82
CA LEU A 23 2.55 -0.55 -9.09
C LEU A 23 2.23 -0.36 -7.59
N VAL A 24 0.97 -0.11 -7.25
CA VAL A 24 0.55 -0.04 -5.85
C VAL A 24 0.70 -1.42 -5.20
N TYR A 25 0.18 -2.48 -5.83
CA TYR A 25 0.29 -3.85 -5.34
C TYR A 25 1.76 -4.28 -5.15
N ASP A 26 2.59 -4.07 -6.17
CA ASP A 26 4.01 -4.41 -6.14
C ASP A 26 4.73 -3.67 -5.00
N ALA A 27 4.38 -2.40 -4.75
CA ALA A 27 4.95 -1.66 -3.63
C ALA A 27 4.59 -2.28 -2.27
N PHE A 28 3.38 -2.84 -2.11
CA PHE A 28 2.99 -3.58 -0.90
C PHE A 28 3.76 -4.91 -0.77
N GLU A 29 4.03 -5.62 -1.86
CA GLU A 29 4.84 -6.85 -1.82
C GLU A 29 6.29 -6.62 -1.37
N THR A 30 6.83 -5.42 -1.58
CA THR A 30 8.18 -5.08 -1.11
C THR A 30 8.27 -4.83 0.41
N VAL A 31 7.14 -4.73 1.10
CA VAL A 31 7.13 -4.40 2.54
C VAL A 31 7.60 -5.59 3.36
N LYS A 32 8.70 -5.39 4.09
CA LYS A 32 9.26 -6.40 5.02
C LYS A 32 8.63 -6.35 6.41
N THR A 33 8.06 -5.22 6.76
CA THR A 33 7.39 -5.01 8.05
C THR A 33 6.07 -5.74 8.05
N ASP A 34 5.76 -6.34 9.20
CA ASP A 34 4.47 -6.97 9.45
C ASP A 34 3.33 -5.92 9.33
N LEU A 35 2.60 -5.93 8.20
CA LEU A 35 1.58 -4.92 7.86
C LEU A 35 0.44 -4.89 8.90
N ARG A 36 0.25 -5.98 9.64
CA ARG A 36 -0.65 -6.14 10.79
C ARG A 36 -0.37 -5.16 11.92
N LYS A 37 0.86 -4.65 11.99
CA LYS A 37 1.28 -3.66 12.99
C LYS A 37 0.92 -2.23 12.56
N ILE A 38 0.48 -2.04 11.31
CA ILE A 38 0.07 -0.74 10.78
C ILE A 38 -1.42 -0.53 11.07
N GLN A 39 -1.73 0.46 11.91
CA GLN A 39 -3.10 0.75 12.33
C GLN A 39 -3.87 1.60 11.31
N MET A 40 -3.17 2.34 10.46
CA MET A 40 -3.78 3.27 9.52
C MET A 40 -2.97 3.37 8.24
N PHE A 41 -3.65 3.21 7.11
CA PHE A 41 -3.14 3.58 5.79
C PHE A 41 -3.78 4.89 5.35
N HIS A 42 -2.97 5.77 4.77
CA HIS A 42 -3.42 7.02 4.17
C HIS A 42 -2.95 7.05 2.70
N THR A 43 -3.90 7.24 1.79
CA THR A 43 -3.63 7.45 0.36
C THR A 43 -4.24 8.78 -0.06
N ASP A 44 -3.70 9.36 -1.14
CA ASP A 44 -4.39 10.46 -1.82
C ASP A 44 -5.64 9.95 -2.57
N ARG A 45 -6.29 10.83 -3.32
CA ARG A 45 -7.49 10.50 -4.13
C ARG A 45 -7.16 10.07 -5.56
N GLY A 46 -5.94 9.56 -5.82
CA GLY A 46 -5.49 9.12 -7.13
C GLY A 46 -6.36 8.00 -7.72
N SER A 47 -6.50 7.99 -9.05
CA SER A 47 -7.32 7.00 -9.75
C SER A 47 -6.72 5.60 -9.71
N GLU A 48 -5.41 5.48 -9.50
CA GLU A 48 -4.72 4.22 -9.28
C GLU A 48 -5.28 3.45 -8.08
N PHE A 49 -5.85 4.15 -7.08
CA PHE A 49 -6.47 3.54 -5.90
C PHE A 49 -7.95 3.17 -6.09
N LYS A 50 -8.57 3.54 -7.23
CA LYS A 50 -9.98 3.26 -7.56
C LYS A 50 -10.15 1.93 -8.29
N ASN A 51 -9.39 0.91 -7.90
CA ASN A 51 -9.45 -0.42 -8.50
C ASN A 51 -10.07 -1.42 -7.51
N LYS A 52 -11.00 -2.27 -7.98
CA LYS A 52 -11.61 -3.37 -7.19
C LYS A 52 -10.57 -4.28 -6.53
N LEU A 53 -9.40 -4.46 -7.16
CA LEU A 53 -8.29 -5.24 -6.60
C LEU A 53 -7.69 -4.54 -5.36
N LEU A 54 -7.47 -3.23 -5.43
CA LEU A 54 -6.94 -2.46 -4.30
C LEU A 54 -7.97 -2.25 -3.21
N GLU A 55 -9.24 -2.11 -3.57
CA GLU A 55 -10.32 -2.08 -2.58
C GLU A 55 -10.34 -3.39 -1.77
N LYS A 56 -10.13 -4.54 -2.42
CA LYS A 56 -9.95 -5.83 -1.73
C LYS A 56 -8.68 -5.88 -0.89
N VAL A 57 -7.55 -5.39 -1.38
CA VAL A 57 -6.28 -5.36 -0.60
C VAL A 57 -6.45 -4.48 0.63
N ILE A 58 -6.92 -3.24 0.47
CA ILE A 58 -7.17 -2.31 1.58
C ILE A 58 -8.20 -2.87 2.56
N LEU A 59 -9.28 -3.47 2.07
CA LEU A 59 -10.28 -4.12 2.92
C LEU A 59 -9.68 -5.31 3.67
N HIS A 60 -8.85 -6.13 3.01
CA HIS A 60 -8.17 -7.26 3.63
C HIS A 60 -7.18 -6.81 4.70
N LEU A 61 -6.39 -5.76 4.42
CA LEU A 61 -5.50 -5.11 5.40
C LEU A 61 -6.30 -4.56 6.60
N ARG A 62 -7.47 -3.97 6.36
CA ARG A 62 -8.35 -3.44 7.42
C ARG A 62 -9.04 -4.52 8.26
N LEU A 63 -9.45 -5.63 7.65
CA LEU A 63 -10.27 -6.66 8.30
C LEU A 63 -9.45 -7.77 8.92
N ASN A 64 -8.35 -8.16 8.28
CA ASN A 64 -7.57 -9.31 8.73
C ASN A 64 -6.27 -8.93 9.38
N GLY A 65 -5.82 -7.67 9.26
CA GLY A 65 -4.48 -7.27 9.65
C GLY A 65 -3.52 -8.36 9.19
N LEU A 66 -3.21 -8.41 7.90
CA LEU A 66 -2.13 -9.20 7.29
C LEU A 66 -1.06 -8.24 6.76
#